data_AF-A0A3D4T7R0-F1
#
_entry.id   AF-A0A3D4T7R0-F1
#
_cell.length_a   1.000
_cell.length_b   1.000
_cell.length_c   1.000
_cell.angle_alpha   90.00
_cell.angle_beta   90.00
_cell.angle_gamma   90.00
#
_symmetry.space_group_name_H-M   'P 1'
#
loop_
_entity.id
_entity.type
_entity.pdbx_description
1 polymer ?
#
loop_
_entity_poly.entity_id
_entity_poly.type
_entity_poly.pdbx_seq_one_letter_code
_entity_poly.pdbx_strand_id
1 'polypeptide(L)'
;ANRRYIEMFGYKCTLQTDTEVITYIADYLIRRQGLSLKETASVIAAPFWSTIEGMDEKEAEEHAYLRKMYSGLLITGPFSIILGFEGGLMALNDRLKLRSMVTAEKDDKVYIASEEAAIRAMAPDAGEIYSPAGGEPVIIRVKEGAY
;
A
#
# COMPACT_ATOMS: atom_id res chain seq x y z
N ALA A 1 -2.65 -9.94 15.57
CA ALA A 1 -1.23 -10.36 15.58
C ALA A 1 -0.31 -9.17 15.32
N ASN A 2 -0.55 -8.39 14.26
CA ASN A 2 0.31 -7.28 13.86
C ASN A 2 0.52 -6.21 14.96
N ARG A 3 -0.52 -5.89 15.76
CA ARG A 3 -0.39 -4.99 16.92
C ARG A 3 0.72 -5.43 17.89
N ARG A 4 0.70 -6.70 18.33
CA ARG A 4 1.70 -7.22 19.26
C ARG A 4 3.09 -7.20 18.65
N TYR A 5 3.18 -7.52 17.35
CA TYR A 5 4.44 -7.49 16.62
C TYR A 5 5.03 -6.08 16.57
N ILE A 6 4.24 -5.07 16.18
CA ILE A 6 4.73 -3.69 16.07
C ILE A 6 5.08 -3.08 17.44
N GLU A 7 4.36 -3.46 18.50
CA GLU A 7 4.66 -3.04 19.88
C GLU A 7 6.04 -3.52 20.35
N MET A 8 6.56 -4.65 19.84
CA MET A 8 7.92 -5.13 20.14
C MET A 8 9.03 -4.20 19.62
N PHE A 9 8.71 -3.33 18.65
CA PHE A 9 9.65 -2.35 18.09
C PHE A 9 9.49 -0.96 18.71
N GLY A 10 8.82 -0.85 19.86
CA GLY A 10 8.70 0.39 20.63
C GLY A 10 7.58 1.32 20.16
N TYR A 11 6.65 0.83 19.34
CA TYR A 11 5.39 1.54 19.07
C TYR A 11 4.38 1.24 20.17
N LYS A 12 3.50 2.20 20.49
CA LYS A 12 2.45 2.02 21.49
C LYS A 12 1.10 2.21 20.82
N CYS A 13 0.37 1.12 20.62
CA CYS A 13 -0.97 1.17 20.03
C CYS A 13 -2.00 1.52 21.10
N THR A 14 -2.43 2.77 21.13
CA THR A 14 -3.33 3.31 22.16
C THR A 14 -4.78 3.38 21.69
N LEU A 15 -5.00 3.62 20.40
CA LEU A 15 -6.32 3.73 19.79
C LEU A 15 -6.94 2.35 19.53
N GLN A 16 -6.11 1.32 19.44
CA GLN A 16 -6.54 -0.07 19.19
C GLN A 16 -7.32 -0.23 17.88
N THR A 17 -7.02 0.62 16.89
CA THR A 17 -7.60 0.54 15.55
C THR A 17 -6.62 -0.11 14.59
N ASP A 18 -7.15 -0.77 13.56
CA ASP A 18 -6.31 -1.35 12.50
C ASP A 18 -5.53 -0.27 11.76
N THR A 19 -6.12 0.90 11.54
CA THR A 19 -5.47 2.05 10.90
C THR A 19 -4.23 2.50 11.67
N GLU A 20 -4.31 2.62 13.01
CA GLU A 20 -3.15 2.96 13.85
C GLU A 20 -2.01 1.94 13.67
N VAL A 21 -2.36 0.65 13.67
CA VAL A 21 -1.40 -0.43 13.49
C VAL A 21 -0.76 -0.37 12.10
N ILE A 22 -1.54 -0.19 11.04
CA ILE A 22 -1.06 -0.02 9.66
C ILE A 22 -0.08 1.15 9.56
N THR A 23 -0.43 2.30 10.16
CA THR A 23 0.42 3.49 10.16
C THR A 23 1.77 3.22 10.81
N TYR A 24 1.81 2.52 11.95
CA TYR A 24 3.06 2.19 12.62
C TYR A 24 3.89 1.14 11.86
N ILE A 25 3.24 0.20 11.16
CA ILE A 25 3.94 -0.74 10.28
C ILE A 25 4.60 0.00 9.12
N ALA A 26 3.88 0.93 8.49
CA ALA A 26 4.45 1.76 7.42
C ALA A 26 5.63 2.61 7.92
N ASP A 27 5.51 3.27 9.08
CA ASP A 27 6.62 4.01 9.69
C ASP A 27 7.83 3.11 9.98
N TYR A 28 7.59 1.92 10.53
CA TYR A 28 8.65 0.97 10.84
C TYR A 28 9.41 0.53 9.59
N LEU A 29 8.68 0.10 8.56
CA LEU A 29 9.26 -0.40 7.32
C LEU A 29 10.01 0.68 6.55
N ILE A 30 9.41 1.86 6.41
CA ILE A 30 9.99 2.94 5.61
C ILE A 30 11.12 3.64 6.37
N ARG A 31 10.83 4.18 7.56
CA ARG A 31 11.75 5.08 8.27
C ARG A 31 12.81 4.33 9.07
N ARG A 32 12.46 3.18 9.67
CA ARG A 32 13.41 2.42 10.51
C ARG A 32 14.12 1.30 9.78
N GLN A 33 13.46 0.60 8.87
CA GLN A 33 14.07 -0.48 8.08
C GLN A 33 14.63 0.01 6.74
N GLY A 34 14.24 1.22 6.29
CA GLY A 34 14.76 1.80 5.06
C GLY A 34 14.17 1.18 3.79
N LEU A 35 13.02 0.49 3.89
CA LEU A 35 12.36 -0.09 2.73
C LEU A 35 11.76 1.00 1.85
N SER A 36 11.79 0.76 0.54
CA SER A 36 11.02 1.53 -0.42
C SER A 36 9.52 1.32 -0.23
N LEU A 37 8.72 2.19 -0.86
CA LEU A 37 7.26 2.07 -0.88
C LEU A 37 6.79 0.75 -1.51
N LYS A 38 7.48 0.28 -2.55
CA LYS A 38 7.17 -0.99 -3.23
C LYS A 38 7.48 -2.20 -2.36
N GLU A 39 8.62 -2.21 -1.69
CA GLU A 39 8.97 -3.26 -0.72
C GLU A 39 8.00 -3.25 0.47
N THR A 40 7.64 -2.06 0.97
CA THR A 40 6.65 -1.89 2.04
C THR A 40 5.29 -2.46 1.65
N ALA A 41 4.81 -2.17 0.43
CA ALA A 41 3.59 -2.76 -0.11
C ALA A 41 3.70 -4.29 -0.22
N SER A 42 4.85 -4.78 -0.65
CA SER A 42 5.14 -6.22 -0.76
C SER A 42 5.25 -6.94 0.58
N VAL A 43 5.48 -6.23 1.67
CA VAL A 43 5.42 -6.78 3.04
C VAL A 43 3.98 -6.78 3.55
N ILE A 44 3.31 -5.62 3.47
CA ILE A 44 1.97 -5.40 4.04
C ILE A 44 0.91 -6.22 3.29
N ALA A 45 1.02 -6.30 1.97
CA ALA A 45 0.12 -7.01 1.06
C ALA A 45 0.82 -8.18 0.36
N ALA A 46 1.67 -8.93 1.08
CA ALA A 46 2.57 -9.91 0.47
C ALA A 46 1.85 -10.94 -0.44
N PRO A 47 2.35 -11.16 -1.68
CA PRO A 47 1.75 -12.08 -2.65
C PRO A 47 1.76 -13.53 -2.14
N PHE A 48 0.96 -14.41 -2.72
CA PHE A 48 0.96 -15.82 -2.35
C PHE A 48 2.28 -16.50 -2.73
N TRP A 49 2.66 -17.57 -2.04
CA TRP A 49 3.85 -18.35 -2.41
C TRP A 49 3.77 -18.86 -3.84
N SER A 50 2.61 -19.35 -4.27
CA SER A 50 2.36 -19.74 -5.66
C SER A 50 2.47 -18.59 -6.66
N THR A 51 2.16 -17.34 -6.24
CA THR A 51 2.37 -16.17 -7.08
C THR A 51 3.86 -15.85 -7.19
N ILE A 52 4.60 -15.92 -6.08
CA ILE A 52 6.05 -15.71 -6.03
C ILE A 52 6.78 -16.74 -6.89
N GLU A 53 6.37 -18.01 -6.85
CA GLU A 53 6.93 -19.10 -7.66
C GLU A 53 6.74 -18.90 -9.18
N GLY A 54 5.75 -18.08 -9.58
CA GLY A 54 5.48 -17.73 -10.97
C GLY A 54 6.14 -16.43 -11.45
N MET A 55 6.86 -15.72 -10.59
CA MET A 55 7.59 -14.49 -10.94
C MET A 55 8.94 -14.82 -11.58
N ASP A 56 9.55 -13.84 -12.23
CA ASP A 56 10.93 -13.93 -12.68
C ASP A 56 11.88 -14.14 -11.49
N GLU A 57 12.98 -14.88 -11.69
CA GLU A 57 13.88 -15.35 -10.62
C GLU A 57 14.25 -14.25 -9.61
N LYS A 58 14.65 -13.08 -10.11
CA LYS A 58 15.04 -11.94 -9.27
C LYS A 58 13.88 -11.39 -8.42
N GLU A 59 12.70 -11.24 -9.02
CA GLU A 59 11.51 -10.76 -8.32
C GLU A 59 11.02 -11.80 -7.30
N ALA A 60 11.06 -13.08 -7.68
CA ALA A 60 10.71 -14.18 -6.81
C ALA A 60 11.62 -14.23 -5.57
N GLU A 61 12.94 -14.05 -5.74
CA GLU A 61 13.89 -13.97 -4.63
C GLU A 61 13.61 -12.79 -3.70
N GLU A 62 13.37 -11.60 -4.25
CA GLU A 62 13.07 -10.39 -3.47
C GLU A 62 11.78 -10.55 -2.66
N HIS A 63 10.68 -10.97 -3.30
CA HIS A 63 9.41 -11.17 -2.62
C HIS A 63 9.46 -12.31 -1.60
N ALA A 64 10.18 -13.40 -1.90
CA ALA A 64 10.38 -14.50 -0.96
C ALA A 64 11.18 -14.06 0.27
N TYR A 65 12.22 -13.24 0.07
CA TYR A 65 13.02 -12.67 1.16
C TYR A 65 12.15 -11.78 2.06
N LEU A 66 11.45 -10.81 1.49
CA LEU A 66 10.58 -9.90 2.23
C LEU A 66 9.50 -10.65 3.02
N ARG A 67 8.84 -11.63 2.38
CA ARG A 67 7.79 -12.44 3.02
C ARG A 67 8.31 -13.31 4.15
N LYS A 68 9.54 -13.83 4.07
CA LYS A 68 10.18 -14.60 5.16
C LYS A 68 10.55 -13.67 6.32
N MET A 69 11.27 -12.58 6.03
CA MET A 69 11.80 -11.67 7.04
C MET A 69 10.68 -10.97 7.80
N TYR A 70 9.70 -10.41 7.08
CA TYR A 70 8.63 -9.60 7.64
C TYR A 70 7.30 -10.36 7.74
N SER A 71 7.33 -11.68 7.92
CA SER A 71 6.14 -12.53 7.99
C SER A 71 5.08 -12.08 9.01
N GLY A 72 5.52 -11.47 10.12
CA GLY A 72 4.64 -10.92 11.16
C GLY A 72 3.95 -9.59 10.81
N LEU A 73 4.32 -8.97 9.68
CA LEU A 73 3.81 -7.68 9.21
C LEU A 73 2.86 -7.79 8.01
N LEU A 74 2.63 -9.00 7.50
CA LEU A 74 1.53 -9.25 6.58
C LEU A 74 0.21 -8.88 7.26
N ILE A 75 -0.55 -7.98 6.63
CA ILE A 75 -1.84 -7.55 7.15
C ILE A 75 -2.93 -8.48 6.62
N THR A 76 -3.60 -9.15 7.54
CA THR A 76 -4.67 -10.09 7.23
C THR A 76 -6.02 -9.39 7.35
N GLY A 77 -6.76 -9.32 6.25
CA GLY A 77 -8.10 -8.76 6.19
C GLY A 77 -8.25 -7.67 5.12
N PRO A 78 -9.49 -7.28 4.78
CA PRO A 78 -9.75 -6.25 3.77
C PRO A 78 -9.21 -4.89 4.20
N PHE A 79 -8.40 -4.25 3.36
CA PHE A 79 -8.00 -2.87 3.55
C PHE A 79 -7.84 -2.14 2.22
N SER A 80 -8.04 -0.83 2.26
CA SER A 80 -7.74 0.10 1.20
C SER A 80 -7.29 1.38 1.88
N ILE A 81 -6.04 1.78 1.64
CA ILE A 81 -5.38 2.87 2.37
C ILE A 81 -4.73 3.84 1.38
N ILE A 82 -4.63 5.09 1.83
CA ILE A 82 -3.81 6.12 1.20
C ILE A 82 -2.77 6.54 2.24
N LEU A 83 -1.49 6.33 1.90
CA LEU A 83 -0.34 6.70 2.70
C LEU A 83 0.33 7.94 2.09
N GLY A 84 0.35 9.05 2.82
CA GLY A 84 1.14 10.23 2.43
C GLY A 84 2.60 10.07 2.82
N PHE A 85 3.51 10.56 1.97
CA PHE A 85 4.94 10.64 2.24
C PHE A 85 5.50 11.97 1.71
N GLU A 86 6.73 12.32 2.10
CA GLU A 86 7.37 13.54 1.61
C GLU A 86 7.53 13.49 0.08
N GLY A 87 6.85 14.39 -0.62
CA GLY A 87 6.85 14.45 -2.07
C GLY A 87 5.81 13.54 -2.76
N GLY A 88 4.83 12.96 -2.04
CA GLY A 88 3.78 12.20 -2.71
C GLY A 88 2.81 11.41 -1.83
N LEU A 89 2.12 10.47 -2.47
CA LEU A 89 1.20 9.53 -1.81
C LEU A 89 1.25 8.15 -2.47
N MET A 90 0.90 7.13 -1.70
CA MET A 90 0.76 5.75 -2.15
C MET A 90 -0.64 5.24 -1.81
N ALA A 91 -1.36 4.72 -2.80
CA ALA A 91 -2.60 3.99 -2.62
C ALA A 91 -2.32 2.49 -2.63
N LEU A 92 -2.88 1.73 -1.69
CA LEU A 92 -2.67 0.28 -1.61
C LEU A 92 -3.93 -0.43 -1.12
N ASN A 93 -4.21 -1.58 -1.72
CA ASN A 93 -5.28 -2.50 -1.31
C ASN A 93 -4.71 -3.80 -0.76
N ASP A 94 -5.54 -4.54 -0.02
CA ASP A 94 -5.21 -5.90 0.38
C ASP A 94 -4.98 -6.80 -0.83
N ARG A 95 -4.17 -7.86 -0.64
CA ARG A 95 -3.78 -8.78 -1.71
C ARG A 95 -4.94 -9.55 -2.37
N LEU A 96 -6.10 -9.59 -1.72
CA LEU A 96 -7.30 -10.26 -2.24
C LEU A 96 -8.27 -9.26 -2.88
N LYS A 97 -7.96 -7.95 -2.87
CA LYS A 97 -8.80 -6.87 -3.40
C LYS A 97 -10.24 -6.94 -2.85
N LEU A 98 -10.36 -7.10 -1.54
CA LEU A 98 -11.65 -7.22 -0.85
C LEU A 98 -12.33 -5.86 -0.63
N ARG A 99 -11.59 -4.76 -0.81
CA ARG A 99 -12.14 -3.40 -0.87
C ARG A 99 -11.92 -2.80 -2.24
N SER A 100 -12.93 -2.07 -2.72
CA SER A 100 -12.85 -1.35 -3.97
C SER A 100 -11.88 -0.18 -3.86
N MET A 101 -11.07 0.00 -4.90
CA MET A 101 -10.27 1.19 -5.14
C MET A 101 -10.20 1.38 -6.65
N VAL A 102 -10.44 2.61 -7.06
CA VAL A 102 -10.31 3.08 -8.43
C VAL A 102 -9.48 4.34 -8.46
N THR A 103 -8.76 4.52 -9.55
CA THR A 103 -7.89 5.65 -9.81
C THR A 103 -8.16 6.21 -11.19
N ALA A 104 -7.95 7.51 -11.37
CA ALA A 104 -8.05 8.16 -12.66
C ALA A 104 -7.10 9.37 -12.69
N GLU A 105 -6.66 9.73 -13.88
CA GLU A 105 -5.82 10.91 -14.09
C GLU A 105 -6.58 11.96 -14.89
N LYS A 106 -6.31 13.23 -14.58
CA LYS A 106 -6.74 14.37 -15.39
C LYS A 106 -5.71 15.48 -15.26
N ASP A 107 -5.15 15.91 -16.39
CA ASP A 107 -4.12 16.95 -16.46
C ASP A 107 -2.95 16.62 -15.51
N ASP A 108 -2.78 17.38 -14.44
CA ASP A 108 -1.76 17.17 -13.42
C ASP A 108 -2.30 16.67 -12.07
N LYS A 109 -3.50 16.09 -12.09
CA LYS A 109 -4.18 15.56 -10.91
C LYS A 109 -4.41 14.06 -11.05
N VAL A 110 -4.26 13.38 -9.92
CA VAL A 110 -4.64 11.98 -9.76
C VAL A 110 -5.78 11.90 -8.75
N TYR A 111 -6.82 11.17 -9.11
CA TYR A 111 -7.98 10.91 -8.28
C TYR A 111 -7.91 9.45 -7.81
N ILE A 112 -8.14 9.22 -6.52
CA ILE A 112 -8.23 7.89 -5.93
C ILE A 112 -9.52 7.87 -5.10
N ALA A 113 -10.37 6.89 -5.34
CA ALA A 113 -11.63 6.74 -4.62
C ALA A 113 -12.04 5.27 -4.49
N SER A 114 -12.99 4.99 -3.60
CA SER A 114 -13.61 3.66 -3.50
C SER A 114 -14.52 3.36 -4.70
N GLU A 115 -15.06 4.38 -5.37
CA GLU A 115 -16.04 4.25 -6.44
C GLU A 115 -15.79 5.27 -7.55
N GLU A 116 -16.08 4.90 -8.81
CA GLU A 116 -15.95 5.78 -9.97
C GLU A 116 -16.85 7.02 -9.84
N ALA A 117 -18.06 6.86 -9.28
CA ALA A 117 -19.01 7.95 -9.13
C ALA A 117 -18.43 9.14 -8.36
N ALA A 118 -17.58 8.89 -7.36
CA ALA A 118 -16.91 9.95 -6.60
C ALA A 118 -15.91 10.73 -7.46
N ILE A 119 -15.18 10.02 -8.34
CA ILE A 119 -14.26 10.65 -9.30
C ILE A 119 -15.06 11.46 -10.33
N ARG A 120 -16.09 10.86 -10.93
CA ARG A 120 -16.93 11.49 -11.95
C ARG A 120 -17.71 12.69 -11.42
N ALA A 121 -18.08 12.69 -10.14
CA ALA A 121 -18.73 13.85 -9.51
C ALA A 121 -17.79 15.06 -9.42
N MET A 122 -16.48 14.83 -9.21
CA MET A 122 -15.47 15.89 -9.08
C MET A 122 -14.85 16.28 -10.43
N ALA A 123 -14.64 15.30 -11.30
CA ALA A 123 -14.03 15.43 -12.62
C ALA A 123 -14.76 14.51 -13.61
N PRO A 124 -15.89 14.96 -14.19
CA PRO A 124 -16.70 14.14 -15.11
C PRO A 124 -15.90 13.64 -16.33
N ASP A 125 -14.96 14.46 -16.77
CA ASP A 125 -14.04 14.28 -17.88
C ASP A 125 -12.65 13.75 -17.45
N ALA A 126 -12.54 13.16 -16.25
CA ALA A 126 -11.36 12.38 -15.89
C ALA A 126 -11.10 11.27 -16.92
N GLY A 127 -9.83 10.87 -17.05
CA GLY A 127 -9.40 9.86 -18.01
C GLY A 127 -9.99 8.46 -17.74
N GLU A 128 -9.31 7.45 -18.27
CA GLU A 128 -9.70 6.06 -18.07
C GLU A 128 -9.64 5.70 -16.58
N ILE A 129 -10.67 4.98 -16.11
CA ILE A 129 -10.71 4.47 -14.74
C ILE A 129 -9.87 3.21 -14.68
N TYR A 130 -8.86 3.25 -13.83
CA TYR A 130 -8.00 2.11 -13.56
C TYR A 130 -8.29 1.56 -12.15
N SER A 131 -8.47 0.24 -12.04
CA SER A 131 -8.72 -0.43 -10.75
C SER A 131 -7.53 -1.33 -10.39
N PRO A 132 -6.62 -0.88 -9.50
CA PRO A 132 -5.39 -1.60 -9.14
C PRO A 132 -5.67 -3.04 -8.69
N ALA A 133 -4.79 -3.97 -9.02
CA ALA A 133 -4.88 -5.35 -8.55
C ALA A 133 -4.67 -5.43 -7.03
N GLY A 134 -5.00 -6.59 -6.44
CA GLY A 134 -4.78 -6.82 -5.02
C GLY A 134 -3.29 -6.73 -4.68
N GLY A 135 -2.94 -5.90 -3.70
CA GLY A 135 -1.54 -5.68 -3.30
C GLY A 135 -0.71 -4.84 -4.28
N GLU A 136 -1.29 -4.33 -5.36
CA GLU A 136 -0.61 -3.45 -6.30
C GLU A 136 -0.55 -2.01 -5.74
N PRO A 137 0.66 -1.44 -5.53
CA PRO A 137 0.80 -0.07 -5.05
C PRO A 137 0.69 0.94 -6.18
N VAL A 138 -0.20 1.93 -6.05
CA VAL A 138 -0.22 3.12 -6.91
C VAL A 138 0.56 4.21 -6.21
N ILE A 139 1.73 4.57 -6.74
CA ILE A 139 2.63 5.58 -6.14
C ILE A 139 2.62 6.83 -7.00
N ILE A 140 2.18 7.94 -6.42
CA ILE A 140 2.14 9.25 -7.07
C ILE A 140 3.14 10.17 -6.38
N ARG A 141 3.95 10.87 -7.18
CA ARG A 141 4.84 11.92 -6.72
C ARG A 141 4.31 13.27 -7.17
N VAL A 142 4.42 14.27 -6.31
CA VAL A 142 4.16 15.64 -6.72
C VAL A 142 5.29 16.13 -7.63
N LYS A 143 5.00 17.15 -8.46
CA LYS A 143 6.01 17.79 -9.31
C LYS A 143 7.14 18.37 -8.45
N GLU A 144 8.36 18.35 -8.98
CA GLU A 144 9.52 18.96 -8.33
C GLU A 144 9.24 20.44 -7.98
N GLY A 145 9.53 20.82 -6.72
CA GLY A 145 9.29 22.17 -6.21
C GLY A 145 7.86 22.46 -5.73
N ALA A 146 6.97 21.45 -5.69
CA ALA A 146 5.60 21.58 -5.19
C ALA A 146 5.37 20.91 -3.80
N TYR A 147 6.43 20.66 -3.03
CA TYR A 147 6.40 20.07 -1.69
C TYR A 147 7.22 20.88 -0.68
#